data_AF-A0A3E0VV98-F1
#
_entry.id   AF-A0A3E0VV98-F1
#
_cell.length_a   1.000
_cell.length_b   1.000
_cell.length_c   1.000
_cell.angle_alpha   90.00
_cell.angle_beta   90.00
_cell.angle_gamma   90.00
#
_symmetry.space_group_name_H-M   'P 1'
#
loop_
_entity.id
_entity.type
_entity.pdbx_description
1 polymer ?
#
loop_
_entity_poly.entity_id
_entity_poly.type
_entity_poly.pdbx_seq_one_letter_code
_entity_poly.pdbx_strand_id
1 'polypeptide(L)'
;MVRLSRAVLVACVVALAFGFAGCTSAVPSPTGIQSPSASPSPSADANPEWGSYGTKEDACAAVAGDVLTLALAPKNLALADPGSGVDDIDDTIRSAAAAAPPAIAPNYTQLSAIVRTFGQALAEWDAAVKAEAPGSSVSATATPGSSGPAPAPTPSQTPAGVPERPEFVATAFNAQLDHIKAWLSDTCS
;
A
#
# COMPACT_ATOMS: atom_id res chain seq x y z
N MET A 1 -33.98 17.32 39.73
CA MET A 1 -33.97 16.55 40.99
C MET A 1 -33.03 15.36 40.80
N VAL A 2 -31.99 15.26 41.68
CA VAL A 2 -31.25 14.06 42.18
C VAL A 2 -30.71 13.04 41.13
N ARG A 3 -29.42 13.00 40.74
CA ARG A 3 -28.12 12.59 41.38
C ARG A 3 -27.77 11.08 41.34
N LEU A 4 -26.58 10.79 40.77
CA LEU A 4 -25.54 9.76 41.11
C LEU A 4 -25.97 8.27 41.10
N SER A 5 -25.16 7.22 40.85
CA SER A 5 -23.76 6.96 40.48
C SER A 5 -23.62 5.43 40.40
N ARG A 6 -22.71 4.88 39.56
CA ARG A 6 -21.74 3.85 39.96
C ARG A 6 -20.78 3.50 38.82
N ALA A 7 -19.52 3.87 39.02
CA ALA A 7 -18.35 3.40 38.31
C ALA A 7 -18.03 1.95 38.69
N VAL A 8 -17.46 1.17 37.76
CA VAL A 8 -16.50 0.10 38.08
C VAL A 8 -15.38 0.15 37.05
N LEU A 9 -14.17 0.25 37.59
CA LEU A 9 -12.86 0.42 37.00
C LEU A 9 -12.20 -0.97 37.00
N VAL A 10 -11.67 -1.46 35.88
CA VAL A 10 -10.81 -2.66 35.87
C VAL A 10 -9.55 -2.34 35.08
N ALA A 11 -8.46 -2.17 35.82
CA ALA A 11 -7.10 -2.04 35.34
C ALA A 11 -6.46 -3.43 35.21
N CYS A 12 -5.78 -3.70 34.09
CA CYS A 12 -4.83 -4.80 33.97
C CYS A 12 -3.45 -4.22 33.68
N VAL A 13 -2.64 -4.11 34.73
CA VAL A 13 -1.20 -3.85 34.66
C VAL A 13 -0.51 -5.20 34.58
N VAL A 14 0.16 -5.52 33.47
CA VAL A 14 1.11 -6.63 33.41
C VAL A 14 2.50 -6.04 33.30
N ALA A 15 3.15 -5.95 34.46
CA ALA A 15 4.58 -5.74 34.58
C ALA A 15 5.30 -7.06 34.28
N LEU A 16 6.19 -7.08 33.30
CA LEU A 16 7.20 -8.13 33.15
C LEU A 16 8.59 -7.48 33.20
N ALA A 17 9.07 -7.35 34.44
CA ALA A 17 10.48 -7.16 34.74
C ALA A 17 11.06 -8.51 35.15
N PHE A 18 11.94 -9.07 34.32
CA PHE A 18 12.92 -10.08 34.73
C PHE A 18 14.26 -9.71 34.11
N GLY A 19 15.18 -9.26 34.96
CA GLY A 19 16.60 -9.20 34.64
C GLY A 19 17.32 -10.44 35.17
N PHE A 20 18.35 -10.86 34.46
CA PHE A 20 19.51 -11.56 35.01
C PHE A 20 20.77 -11.02 34.34
N ALA A 21 21.79 -10.79 35.16
CA ALA A 21 23.10 -10.27 34.81
C ALA A 21 24.10 -11.40 34.46
N GLY A 22 24.96 -11.14 33.46
CA GLY A 22 26.38 -11.53 33.36
C GLY A 22 26.79 -13.01 33.21
N CYS A 23 27.44 -13.36 32.09
CA CYS A 23 28.90 -13.59 31.99
C CYS A 23 29.36 -14.32 30.71
N THR A 24 30.24 -13.62 29.97
CA THR A 24 31.39 -14.04 29.13
C THR A 24 31.29 -15.22 28.14
N SER A 25 31.41 -14.87 26.85
CA SER A 25 32.42 -15.45 25.96
C SER A 25 32.85 -14.37 24.97
N ALA A 26 34.10 -13.91 25.13
CA ALA A 26 34.79 -13.09 24.16
C ALA A 26 35.20 -13.96 22.95
N VAL A 27 34.81 -13.55 21.74
CA VAL A 27 35.33 -14.04 20.45
C VAL A 27 35.39 -12.83 19.50
N PRO A 28 36.45 -12.70 18.69
CA PRO A 28 36.92 -11.41 18.16
C PRO A 28 35.99 -10.84 17.08
N SER A 29 36.00 -9.50 17.00
CA SER A 29 35.37 -8.72 15.94
C SER A 29 35.68 -9.24 14.54
N PRO A 30 34.69 -9.44 13.68
CA PRO A 30 34.82 -8.96 12.32
C PRO A 30 34.58 -7.45 12.34
N THR A 31 35.46 -6.69 11.69
CA THR A 31 35.20 -5.32 11.25
C THR A 31 34.06 -5.38 10.23
N GLY A 32 32.84 -5.56 10.73
CA GLY A 32 31.61 -5.59 9.96
C GLY A 32 31.10 -4.17 9.84
N ILE A 33 31.16 -3.65 8.61
CA ILE A 33 30.31 -2.61 8.02
C ILE A 33 29.18 -2.19 8.98
N GLN A 34 29.23 -0.94 9.46
CA GLN A 34 28.15 -0.36 10.28
C GLN A 34 26.85 -0.48 9.49
N SER A 35 26.03 -1.47 9.83
CA SER A 35 24.61 -1.43 9.48
C SER A 35 24.03 -0.23 10.20
N PRO A 36 23.39 0.73 9.52
CA PRO A 36 22.47 1.61 10.20
C PRO A 36 21.29 0.74 10.68
N SER A 37 21.39 0.16 11.88
CA SER A 37 20.22 -0.24 12.66
C SER A 37 19.63 1.04 13.23
N ALA A 38 18.92 1.77 12.38
CA ALA A 38 17.89 2.69 12.80
C ALA A 38 16.57 2.12 12.25
N SER A 39 16.05 1.09 12.91
CA SER A 39 14.60 0.90 12.89
C SER A 39 14.05 1.93 13.87
N PRO A 40 13.36 3.00 13.42
CA PRO A 40 12.65 3.86 14.34
C PRO A 40 11.56 3.00 14.98
N SER A 41 11.83 2.54 16.19
CA SER A 41 10.78 2.01 17.05
C SER A 41 9.94 3.20 17.48
N PRO A 42 8.60 3.16 17.35
CA PRO A 42 7.75 4.26 17.83
C PRO A 42 7.98 4.42 19.33
N SER A 43 8.72 5.47 19.70
CA SER A 43 8.91 5.84 21.09
C SER A 43 7.61 6.46 21.58
N ALA A 44 7.05 5.88 22.63
CA ALA A 44 5.65 6.02 23.05
C ALA A 44 5.21 7.41 23.55
N ASP A 45 6.04 8.43 23.42
CA ASP A 45 5.66 9.81 23.69
C ASP A 45 5.27 10.48 22.37
N ALA A 46 4.01 10.28 21.98
CA ALA A 46 3.42 10.94 20.83
C ALA A 46 3.63 12.46 20.96
N ASN A 47 4.37 13.04 20.02
CA ASN A 47 4.61 14.47 19.96
C ASN A 47 3.59 15.07 18.99
N PRO A 48 2.75 16.03 19.41
CA PRO A 48 1.69 16.56 18.54
C PRO A 48 2.23 17.21 17.25
N GLU A 49 3.50 17.60 17.22
CA GLU A 49 4.16 18.15 16.03
C GLU A 49 4.70 17.06 15.11
N TRP A 50 5.29 16.00 15.69
CA TRP A 50 6.02 14.94 14.96
C TRP A 50 5.24 13.63 14.84
N GLY A 51 3.96 13.61 15.21
CA GLY A 51 3.14 12.40 15.20
C GLY A 51 3.67 11.34 16.17
N SER A 52 3.71 10.09 15.71
CA SER A 52 4.11 8.94 16.55
C SER A 52 5.62 8.76 16.70
N TYR A 53 6.43 9.62 16.07
CA TYR A 53 7.89 9.44 16.00
C TYR A 53 8.66 10.02 17.19
N GLY A 54 8.01 10.81 18.05
CA GLY A 54 8.60 11.38 19.27
C GLY A 54 9.55 12.56 19.02
N THR A 55 10.52 12.40 18.11
CA THR A 55 11.50 13.43 17.72
C THR A 55 11.36 13.85 16.25
N LYS A 56 11.96 15.01 15.92
CA LYS A 56 12.05 15.51 14.55
C LYS A 56 12.90 14.58 13.68
N GLU A 57 14.05 14.15 14.19
CA GLU A 57 14.99 13.30 13.47
C GLU A 57 14.37 11.96 13.09
N ASP A 58 13.63 11.33 14.02
CA ASP A 58 12.92 10.08 13.78
C ASP A 58 11.80 10.25 12.75
N ALA A 59 11.04 11.35 12.83
CA ALA A 59 10.00 11.66 11.84
C ALA A 59 10.59 11.88 10.45
N CYS A 60 11.66 12.67 10.34
CA CYS A 60 12.34 12.93 9.08
C CYS A 60 12.90 11.66 8.44
N ALA A 61 13.53 10.79 9.23
CA ALA A 61 14.06 9.51 8.75
C ALA A 61 12.96 8.56 8.28
N ALA A 62 11.87 8.43 9.05
CA ALA A 62 10.74 7.59 8.70
C ALA A 62 10.03 8.07 7.42
N VAL A 63 9.71 9.37 7.34
CA VAL A 63 9.02 9.96 6.18
C VAL A 63 9.91 9.88 4.93
N ALA A 64 11.24 10.03 5.05
CA ALA A 64 12.15 9.81 3.93
C ALA A 64 12.15 8.35 3.44
N GLY A 65 12.09 7.39 4.37
CA GLY A 65 11.94 5.96 4.05
C GLY A 65 10.62 5.65 3.33
N ASP A 66 9.53 6.27 3.76
CA ASP A 66 8.23 6.15 3.10
C ASP A 66 8.27 6.71 1.68
N VAL A 67 8.84 7.89 1.46
CA VAL A 67 8.95 8.49 0.11
C VAL A 67 9.73 7.57 -0.83
N LEU A 68 10.82 6.96 -0.37
CA LEU A 68 11.59 6.02 -1.18
C LEU A 68 10.77 4.76 -1.53
N THR A 69 10.04 4.23 -0.56
CA THR A 69 9.15 3.07 -0.74
C THR A 69 8.03 3.38 -1.73
N LEU A 70 7.37 4.52 -1.55
CA LEU A 70 6.22 4.94 -2.35
C LEU A 70 6.60 5.43 -3.75
N ALA A 71 7.83 5.91 -3.97
CA ALA A 71 8.29 6.31 -5.29
C ALA A 71 8.24 5.16 -6.34
N LEU A 72 8.29 3.91 -5.89
CA LEU A 72 8.18 2.73 -6.75
C LEU A 72 6.75 2.23 -6.92
N ALA A 73 5.81 2.67 -6.07
CA ALA A 73 4.44 2.20 -6.07
C ALA A 73 3.72 2.37 -7.41
N PRO A 74 3.83 3.50 -8.15
CA PRO A 74 3.13 3.65 -9.43
C PRO A 74 3.52 2.60 -10.47
N LYS A 75 4.80 2.24 -10.54
CA LYS A 75 5.29 1.22 -11.48
C LYS A 75 4.81 -0.17 -11.07
N ASN A 76 4.86 -0.48 -9.78
CA ASN A 76 4.40 -1.76 -9.25
C ASN A 76 2.88 -1.92 -9.42
N LEU A 77 2.10 -0.86 -9.22
CA LEU A 77 0.64 -0.84 -9.40
C LEU A 77 0.23 -0.96 -10.87
N ALA A 78 0.96 -0.35 -11.79
CA ALA A 78 0.73 -0.53 -13.23
C ALA A 78 0.90 -2.01 -13.67
N LEU A 79 1.78 -2.75 -12.98
CA LEU A 79 2.07 -4.15 -13.24
C LEU A 79 1.28 -5.12 -12.33
N ALA A 80 0.49 -4.61 -11.38
CA ALA A 80 -0.15 -5.45 -10.37
C ALA A 80 -1.24 -6.36 -10.97
N ASP A 81 -1.14 -7.66 -10.71
CA ASP A 81 -2.21 -8.60 -11.02
C ASP A 81 -3.46 -8.31 -10.15
N PRO A 82 -4.67 -8.53 -10.69
CA PRO A 82 -5.89 -8.36 -9.94
C PRO A 82 -5.89 -9.24 -8.68
N GLY A 83 -6.00 -8.61 -7.51
CA GLY A 83 -6.00 -9.28 -6.20
C GLY A 83 -4.63 -9.46 -5.54
N SER A 84 -3.56 -8.83 -6.04
CA SER A 84 -2.26 -8.84 -5.34
C SER A 84 -1.56 -7.48 -5.33
N GLY A 85 -0.95 -7.12 -4.19
CA GLY A 85 -0.07 -5.96 -4.03
C GLY A 85 -0.74 -4.59 -3.84
N VAL A 86 -1.96 -4.38 -4.32
CA VAL A 86 -2.67 -3.10 -4.13
C VAL A 86 -3.04 -2.87 -2.67
N ASP A 87 -3.54 -3.90 -1.99
CA ASP A 87 -3.91 -3.83 -0.57
C ASP A 87 -2.70 -3.64 0.33
N ASP A 88 -1.57 -4.31 0.04
CA ASP A 88 -0.31 -4.16 0.79
C ASP A 88 0.21 -2.72 0.71
N ILE A 89 0.11 -2.09 -0.47
CA ILE A 89 0.51 -0.70 -0.67
C ILE A 89 -0.47 0.24 0.08
N ASP A 90 -1.78 0.00 0.01
CA ASP A 90 -2.78 0.80 0.75
C ASP A 90 -2.57 0.70 2.27
N ASP A 91 -2.31 -0.50 2.79
CA ASP A 91 -2.02 -0.73 4.22
C ASP A 91 -0.73 -0.04 4.65
N THR A 92 0.32 -0.11 3.82
CA THR A 92 1.57 0.61 4.07
C THR A 92 1.33 2.12 4.15
N ILE A 93 0.58 2.70 3.20
CA ILE A 93 0.26 4.13 3.20
C ILE A 93 -0.61 4.51 4.39
N ARG A 94 -1.59 3.69 4.78
CA ARG A 94 -2.44 3.95 5.95
C ARG A 94 -1.66 3.88 7.26
N SER A 95 -0.75 2.91 7.39
CA SER A 95 0.14 2.81 8.55
C SER A 95 1.03 4.04 8.65
N ALA A 96 1.61 4.49 7.53
CA ALA A 96 2.38 5.73 7.47
C ALA A 96 1.52 6.94 7.83
N ALA A 97 0.29 7.05 7.31
CA ALA A 97 -0.64 8.15 7.61
C ALA A 97 -0.96 8.27 9.11
N ALA A 98 -1.07 7.13 9.82
CA ALA A 98 -1.37 7.09 11.25
C ALA A 98 -0.17 7.54 12.12
N ALA A 99 1.05 7.33 11.63
CA ALA A 99 2.27 7.73 12.32
C ALA A 99 2.74 9.15 11.94
N ALA A 100 2.39 9.61 10.74
CA ALA A 100 2.85 10.84 10.11
C ALA A 100 2.57 12.10 10.96
N PRO A 101 3.47 13.11 10.88
CA PRO A 101 3.18 14.45 11.36
C PRO A 101 1.86 15.00 10.80
N PRO A 102 1.04 15.71 11.61
CA PRO A 102 -0.26 16.21 11.17
C PRO A 102 -0.21 17.11 9.92
N ALA A 103 0.92 17.78 9.68
CA ALA A 103 1.14 18.61 8.51
C ALA A 103 1.10 17.82 7.17
N ILE A 104 1.47 16.54 7.18
CA ILE A 104 1.55 15.71 5.97
C ILE A 104 0.64 14.48 5.99
N ALA A 105 0.05 14.12 7.13
CA ALA A 105 -0.93 13.03 7.23
C ALA A 105 -2.09 13.12 6.20
N PRO A 106 -2.61 14.32 5.83
CA PRO A 106 -3.62 14.44 4.76
C PRO A 106 -3.11 13.95 3.40
N ASN A 107 -1.83 14.14 3.08
CA ASN A 107 -1.24 13.73 1.81
C ASN A 107 -1.16 12.20 1.71
N TYR A 108 -0.75 11.53 2.80
CA TYR A 108 -0.82 10.06 2.88
C TYR A 108 -2.26 9.53 2.78
N THR A 109 -3.22 10.23 3.39
CA THR A 109 -4.63 9.85 3.27
C THR A 109 -5.11 9.94 1.81
N GLN A 110 -4.68 10.98 1.07
CA GLN A 110 -4.97 11.09 -0.36
C GLN A 110 -4.27 10.02 -1.20
N LEU A 111 -3.01 9.69 -0.89
CA LEU A 111 -2.30 8.57 -1.52
C LEU A 111 -3.06 7.24 -1.34
N SER A 112 -3.53 6.95 -0.12
CA SER A 112 -4.34 5.76 0.17
C SER A 112 -5.64 5.75 -0.62
N ALA A 113 -6.34 6.89 -0.68
CA ALA A 113 -7.57 7.00 -1.46
C ALA A 113 -7.36 6.71 -2.96
N ILE A 114 -6.25 7.18 -3.54
CA ILE A 114 -5.89 6.90 -4.95
C ILE A 114 -5.66 5.40 -5.16
N VAL A 115 -4.85 4.76 -4.30
CA VAL A 115 -4.55 3.32 -4.40
C VAL A 115 -5.80 2.47 -4.22
N ARG A 116 -6.65 2.79 -3.24
CA ARG A 116 -7.92 2.09 -3.03
C ARG A 116 -8.88 2.22 -4.21
N THR A 117 -9.00 3.42 -4.78
CA THR A 117 -9.86 3.65 -5.96
C THR A 117 -9.39 2.80 -7.15
N PHE A 118 -8.07 2.72 -7.35
CA PHE A 118 -7.51 1.85 -8.38
C PHE A 118 -7.73 0.35 -8.09
N GLY A 119 -7.55 -0.09 -6.84
CA GLY A 119 -7.83 -1.47 -6.43
C GLY A 119 -9.28 -1.88 -6.66
N GLN A 120 -10.22 -0.98 -6.35
CA GLN A 120 -11.64 -1.21 -6.64
C GLN A 120 -11.90 -1.34 -8.15
N ALA A 121 -11.35 -0.42 -8.96
CA ALA A 121 -11.49 -0.49 -10.42
C ALA A 121 -10.89 -1.80 -10.99
N LEU A 122 -9.74 -2.24 -10.47
CA LEU A 122 -9.11 -3.50 -10.87
C LEU A 122 -9.97 -4.72 -10.51
N ALA A 123 -10.58 -4.73 -9.31
CA ALA A 123 -11.46 -5.80 -8.89
C ALA A 123 -12.76 -5.87 -9.72
N GLU A 124 -13.34 -4.70 -10.04
CA GLU A 124 -14.51 -4.60 -10.93
C GLU A 124 -14.18 -5.08 -12.35
N TRP A 125 -13.01 -4.70 -12.87
CA TRP A 125 -12.51 -5.19 -14.16
C TRP A 125 -12.31 -6.70 -14.18
N ASP A 126 -11.63 -7.28 -13.17
CA ASP A 126 -11.39 -8.72 -13.07
C ASP A 126 -12.71 -9.51 -12.96
N ALA A 127 -13.68 -9.01 -12.20
CA ALA A 127 -15.01 -9.60 -12.11
C ALA A 127 -15.73 -9.58 -13.47
N ALA A 128 -15.64 -8.49 -14.23
CA ALA A 128 -16.24 -8.36 -15.54
C ALA A 128 -15.58 -9.29 -16.58
N VAL A 129 -14.25 -9.39 -16.58
CA VAL A 129 -13.51 -10.35 -17.43
C VAL A 129 -13.90 -11.79 -17.12
N LYS A 130 -14.02 -12.14 -15.83
CA LYS A 130 -14.48 -13.48 -15.41
C LYS A 130 -15.94 -13.76 -15.79
N ALA A 131 -16.79 -12.74 -15.81
CA ALA A 131 -18.20 -12.86 -16.18
C ALA A 131 -18.41 -13.05 -17.70
N GLU A 132 -17.47 -12.62 -18.54
CA GLU A 132 -17.48 -12.88 -20.00
C GLU A 132 -16.89 -14.24 -20.40
N ALA A 133 -16.26 -14.96 -19.46
CA ALA A 133 -15.73 -16.29 -19.69
C ALA A 133 -16.75 -17.45 -19.93
N PRO A 134 -18.08 -17.34 -19.71
CA PRO A 134 -19.02 -18.39 -20.08
C PRO A 134 -19.55 -18.16 -21.50
N GLY A 135 -18.88 -18.75 -22.51
CA GLY A 135 -19.33 -18.54 -23.89
C GLY A 135 -18.67 -19.35 -25.01
N SER A 136 -17.90 -20.40 -24.73
CA SER A 136 -17.68 -21.45 -25.73
C SER A 136 -18.96 -22.26 -25.90
N SER A 137 -19.93 -21.68 -26.60
CA SER A 137 -21.12 -22.38 -27.10
C SER A 137 -21.49 -21.79 -28.45
N VAL A 138 -20.52 -21.82 -29.38
CA VAL A 138 -20.88 -21.88 -30.80
C VAL A 138 -21.45 -23.26 -31.04
N SER A 139 -22.79 -23.33 -31.08
CA SER A 139 -23.53 -24.44 -31.66
C SER A 139 -22.96 -24.75 -33.04
N ALA A 140 -22.18 -25.82 -33.13
CA ALA A 140 -21.80 -26.40 -34.41
C ALA A 140 -23.03 -27.09 -35.00
N THR A 141 -23.89 -26.35 -35.69
CA THR A 141 -24.84 -26.95 -36.62
C THR A 141 -24.05 -27.43 -37.83
N ALA A 142 -23.59 -28.68 -37.79
CA ALA A 142 -22.94 -29.34 -38.91
C ALA A 142 -23.95 -29.50 -40.06
N THR A 143 -23.79 -28.72 -41.13
CA THR A 143 -24.44 -28.98 -42.42
C THR A 143 -23.42 -29.64 -43.34
N PRO A 144 -23.64 -30.87 -43.83
CA PRO A 144 -22.69 -31.50 -44.75
C PRO A 144 -22.95 -31.05 -46.19
N GLY A 145 -21.90 -30.51 -46.81
CA GLY A 145 -21.75 -30.46 -48.27
C GLY A 145 -21.85 -29.08 -48.89
N SER A 146 -20.73 -28.57 -49.45
CA SER A 146 -20.60 -28.22 -50.87
C SER A 146 -19.28 -27.50 -51.11
N SER A 147 -18.51 -27.97 -52.09
CA SER A 147 -17.21 -27.42 -52.50
C SER A 147 -17.37 -26.02 -53.11
N GLY A 148 -16.76 -24.99 -52.51
CA GLY A 148 -16.76 -23.59 -52.98
C GLY A 148 -15.53 -22.81 -52.48
N PRO A 149 -15.11 -21.73 -53.19
CA PRO A 149 -13.74 -21.21 -53.15
C PRO A 149 -13.32 -20.58 -51.81
N ALA A 150 -12.01 -20.63 -51.56
CA ALA A 150 -11.35 -20.25 -50.30
C ALA A 150 -11.77 -18.85 -49.78
N PRO A 151 -12.12 -18.73 -48.49
CA PRO A 151 -12.45 -17.44 -47.89
C PRO A 151 -11.21 -16.56 -47.75
N ALA A 152 -11.39 -15.26 -48.01
CA ALA A 152 -10.41 -14.20 -47.76
C ALA A 152 -9.99 -14.17 -46.26
N PRO A 153 -8.79 -13.68 -45.93
CA PRO A 153 -8.36 -13.57 -44.54
C PRO A 153 -9.35 -12.69 -43.77
N THR A 154 -10.05 -13.31 -42.82
CA THR A 154 -10.95 -12.62 -41.92
C THR A 154 -10.12 -11.67 -41.07
N PRO A 155 -10.45 -10.37 -40.98
CA PRO A 155 -9.78 -9.48 -40.03
C PRO A 155 -9.97 -10.06 -38.63
N SER A 156 -8.88 -10.23 -37.88
CA SER A 156 -8.92 -10.55 -36.45
C SER A 156 -9.72 -9.47 -35.74
N GLN A 157 -11.00 -9.71 -35.53
CA GLN A 157 -11.80 -8.92 -34.61
C GLN A 157 -11.33 -9.31 -33.22
N THR A 158 -10.59 -8.42 -32.56
CA THR A 158 -10.52 -8.41 -31.10
C THR A 158 -11.96 -8.51 -30.60
N PRO A 159 -12.32 -9.48 -29.75
CA PRO A 159 -13.69 -9.61 -29.26
C PRO A 159 -14.16 -8.27 -28.69
N ALA A 160 -15.18 -7.68 -29.30
CA ALA A 160 -15.88 -6.53 -28.77
C ALA A 160 -16.67 -7.00 -27.55
N GLY A 161 -16.04 -6.99 -26.37
CA GLY A 161 -16.66 -7.46 -25.13
C GLY A 161 -15.76 -7.25 -23.93
N VAL A 162 -14.46 -7.55 -24.07
CA VAL A 162 -13.56 -7.53 -22.91
C VAL A 162 -13.35 -6.08 -22.43
N PRO A 163 -13.71 -5.75 -21.18
CA PRO A 163 -13.50 -4.41 -20.63
C PRO A 163 -12.01 -4.09 -20.59
N GLU A 164 -11.66 -2.84 -20.87
CA GLU A 164 -10.28 -2.37 -20.80
C GLU A 164 -9.80 -2.34 -19.34
N ARG A 165 -8.54 -2.76 -19.11
CA ARG A 165 -7.95 -2.75 -17.77
C ARG A 165 -7.78 -1.31 -17.31
N PRO A 166 -8.19 -0.95 -16.07
CA PRO A 166 -7.99 0.40 -15.57
C PRO A 166 -6.49 0.74 -15.47
N GLU A 167 -6.14 1.98 -15.79
CA GLU A 167 -4.79 2.50 -15.63
C GLU A 167 -4.60 3.18 -14.27
N PHE A 168 -3.40 3.04 -13.69
CA PHE A 168 -3.06 3.71 -12.45
C PHE A 168 -2.75 5.20 -12.68
N VAL A 169 -3.35 6.07 -11.86
CA VAL A 169 -3.23 7.54 -12.01
C VAL A 169 -1.94 8.07 -11.38
N ALA A 170 -0.79 7.74 -11.99
CA ALA A 170 0.54 8.06 -11.46
C ALA A 170 0.77 9.57 -11.24
N THR A 171 0.18 10.44 -12.07
CA THR A 171 0.33 11.90 -11.94
C THR A 171 -0.24 12.42 -10.62
N ALA A 172 -1.46 12.00 -10.26
CA ALA A 172 -2.10 12.42 -9.01
C ALA A 172 -1.37 11.87 -7.78
N PHE A 173 -0.89 10.62 -7.87
CA PHE A 173 -0.09 10.00 -6.82
C PHE A 173 1.24 10.75 -6.61
N ASN A 174 1.97 11.05 -7.69
CA ASN A 174 3.24 11.77 -7.61
C ASN A 174 3.07 13.19 -7.08
N ALA A 175 1.98 13.89 -7.42
CA ALA A 175 1.70 15.21 -6.86
C ALA A 175 1.60 15.19 -5.33
N GLN A 176 0.97 14.17 -4.75
CA GLN A 176 0.91 14.01 -3.29
C GLN A 176 2.26 13.66 -2.68
N LEU A 177 3.05 12.81 -3.34
CA LEU A 177 4.42 12.55 -2.92
C LEU A 177 5.30 13.79 -2.97
N ASP A 178 5.11 14.68 -3.94
CA ASP A 178 5.88 15.92 -4.05
C ASP A 178 5.56 16.90 -2.92
N HIS A 179 4.31 16.93 -2.43
CA HIS A 179 3.98 17.68 -1.21
C HIS A 179 4.72 17.14 0.03
N ILE A 180 4.86 15.82 0.15
CA ILE A 180 5.61 15.19 1.25
C ILE A 180 7.11 15.48 1.12
N LYS A 181 7.66 15.43 -0.09
CA LYS A 181 9.07 15.80 -0.36
C LYS A 181 9.36 17.28 -0.06
N ALA A 182 8.43 18.17 -0.41
CA ALA A 182 8.55 19.59 -0.09
C ALA A 182 8.61 19.79 1.43
N TRP A 183 7.69 19.16 2.17
CA TRP A 183 7.72 19.20 3.63
C TRP A 183 9.05 18.65 4.22
N LEU A 184 9.55 17.52 3.70
CA LEU A 184 10.86 16.99 4.10
C LEU A 184 11.98 18.00 3.85
N SER A 185 11.98 18.66 2.68
CA SER A 185 13.02 19.62 2.30
C SER A 185 12.99 20.87 3.18
N ASP A 186 11.80 21.37 3.50
CA ASP A 186 11.62 22.59 4.31
C ASP A 186 11.85 22.34 5.80
N THR A 187 11.51 21.14 6.27
CA THR A 187 11.49 20.82 7.70
C THR A 187 12.76 20.11 8.15
N CYS A 188 13.32 19.21 7.34
CA CYS A 188 14.40 18.29 7.73
C CYS A 188 15.79 18.71 7.22
N SER A 189 15.93 19.93 6.70
CA SER A 189 17.21 20.55 6.30
C SER A 189 18.07 20.99 7.48
#